data_AF-A0AA37LF23-F1
#
_entry.id   AF-A0AA37LF23-F1
#
_cell.length_a   1.000
_cell.length_b   1.000
_cell.length_c   1.000
_cell.angle_alpha   90.00
_cell.angle_beta   90.00
_cell.angle_gamma   90.00
#
_symmetry.space_group_name_H-M   'P 1'
#
loop_
_entity.id
_entity.type
_entity.pdbx_description
1 polymer ?
#
loop_
_entity_poly.entity_id
_entity_poly.type
_entity_poly.pdbx_seq_one_letter_code
_entity_poly.pdbx_strand_id
1 'polypeptide(L)'
;MLTVDVDDIVVDYPDTFALMQDLQAMGEGNAILGREMGAIRREVLMANEGIYRELHGNEDGSIPATFRIIYMIGWHEGGDQPKPLPRGSGDVNLKDILESN
;
A
#
# COMPACT_ATOMS: atom_id res chain seq x y z
N MET A 1 -17.24 6.21 -8.91
CA MET A 1 -16.17 5.22 -9.07
C MET A 1 -15.22 5.45 -7.91
N LEU A 2 -15.08 4.50 -6.99
CA LEU A 2 -14.15 4.63 -5.87
C LEU A 2 -12.74 4.56 -6.46
N THR A 3 -12.03 5.70 -6.45
CA THR A 3 -10.68 5.88 -7.00
C THR A 3 -9.59 5.58 -5.98
N VAL A 4 -9.96 5.10 -4.80
CA VAL A 4 -9.07 4.78 -3.69
C VAL A 4 -9.35 3.36 -3.22
N ASP A 5 -8.31 2.55 -3.19
CA ASP A 5 -8.33 1.21 -2.60
C ASP A 5 -7.27 1.12 -1.50
N VAL A 6 -7.50 0.27 -0.49
CA VAL A 6 -6.61 0.13 0.66
C VAL A 6 -6.38 -1.34 0.94
N ASP A 7 -5.12 -1.74 1.02
CA ASP A 7 -4.70 -3.10 1.32
C ASP A 7 -3.81 -3.12 2.56
N ASP A 8 -4.10 -4.03 3.49
CA ASP A 8 -3.37 -4.20 4.74
C ASP A 8 -2.61 -5.54 4.71
N ILE A 9 -1.29 -5.46 4.72
CA ILE A 9 -0.41 -6.62 4.70
C ILE A 9 0.27 -6.73 6.05
N VAL A 10 0.09 -7.85 6.74
CA VAL A 10 0.84 -8.17 7.96
C VAL A 10 2.04 -9.04 7.58
N VAL A 11 3.23 -8.60 7.99
CA VAL A 11 4.48 -9.32 7.77
C VAL A 11 5.14 -9.57 9.12
N ASP A 12 5.50 -10.82 9.37
CA ASP A 12 6.18 -11.22 10.60
C ASP A 12 7.69 -11.10 10.44
N TYR A 13 8.33 -10.41 11.39
CA TYR A 13 9.78 -10.21 11.46
C TYR A 13 10.38 -10.95 12.65
N PRO A 14 11.67 -11.33 12.59
CA PRO A 14 12.34 -11.95 13.74
C PRO A 14 12.54 -10.97 14.91
N ASP A 15 12.83 -9.70 14.63
CA ASP A 15 13.11 -8.65 15.62
C ASP A 15 12.90 -7.25 15.01
N THR A 16 12.88 -6.20 15.86
CA THR A 16 12.67 -4.82 15.39
C THR A 16 13.86 -4.28 14.60
N PHE A 17 15.05 -4.88 14.71
CA PHE A 17 16.22 -4.44 13.94
C PHE A 17 16.06 -4.82 12.46
N ALA A 18 15.60 -6.04 12.17
CA ALA A 18 15.26 -6.47 10.81
C ALA A 18 14.15 -5.57 10.21
N LEU A 19 13.10 -5.30 10.99
CA LEU A 19 12.03 -4.37 10.57
C LEU A 19 12.58 -2.97 10.26
N MET A 20 13.40 -2.39 11.13
CA MET A 20 13.96 -1.05 10.92
C MET A 20 14.90 -1.00 9.71
N GLN A 21 15.66 -2.07 9.44
CA GLN A 21 16.52 -2.15 8.26
C GLN A 21 15.71 -2.14 6.97
N ASP A 22 14.61 -2.88 6.93
CA ASP A 22 13.71 -2.91 5.77
C ASP A 22 12.99 -1.56 5.58
N LEU A 23 12.49 -0.94 6.66
CA LEU A 23 11.92 0.42 6.59
C LEU A 23 12.94 1.43 6.04
N GLN A 24 14.20 1.34 6.45
CA GLN A 24 15.26 2.20 5.93
C GLN A 24 15.51 1.94 4.43
N ALA A 25 15.52 0.68 4.01
CA ALA A 25 15.69 0.31 2.60
C ALA A 25 14.51 0.75 1.72
N MET A 26 13.28 0.75 2.28
CA MET A 26 12.07 1.26 1.63
C MET A 26 12.04 2.80 1.56
N GLY A 27 12.92 3.50 2.29
CA GLY A 27 12.92 4.95 2.37
C GLY A 27 11.92 5.52 3.38
N GLU A 28 11.33 4.68 4.22
CA GLU A 28 10.36 5.04 5.28
C GLU A 28 11.06 5.63 6.52
N GLY A 29 12.03 6.52 6.28
CA GLY A 29 12.69 7.29 7.33
C GLY A 29 11.77 8.36 7.91
N ASN A 30 12.01 8.73 9.17
CA ASN A 30 11.23 9.77 9.83
C ASN A 30 11.32 11.12 9.07
N ALA A 31 10.20 11.62 8.55
CA ALA A 31 10.13 12.88 7.78
C ALA A 31 9.86 14.14 8.62
N ILE A 32 9.78 14.04 9.96
CA ILE A 32 9.45 15.15 10.85
C ILE A 32 10.65 16.12 10.94
N LEU A 33 10.39 17.42 10.72
CA LEU A 33 11.41 18.47 10.77
C LEU A 33 12.00 18.68 12.18
N GLY A 34 11.20 18.49 13.22
CA GLY A 34 11.61 18.65 14.63
C GLY A 34 12.16 17.38 15.27
N ARG A 35 12.53 16.35 14.50
CA ARG A 35 13.06 15.11 15.05
C ARG A 35 14.44 15.33 15.70
N GLU A 36 14.80 14.45 16.64
CA GLU A 36 16.17 14.42 17.13
C GLU A 36 17.10 14.11 15.95
N MET A 37 18.03 15.02 15.68
CA MET A 37 18.96 14.91 14.56
C MET A 37 20.12 14.02 14.96
N GLY A 38 20.34 12.94 14.23
CA GLY A 38 21.45 12.01 14.45
C GLY A 38 21.01 10.55 14.51
N ALA A 39 21.94 9.69 14.93
CA ALA A 39 21.67 8.28 15.11
C ALA A 39 20.88 8.03 16.40
N ILE A 40 19.98 7.04 16.37
CA ILE A 40 19.26 6.58 17.56
C ILE A 40 20.26 5.99 18.55
N ARG A 41 20.12 6.32 19.84
CA ARG A 41 20.99 5.78 20.90
C ARG A 41 20.74 4.28 21.05
N ARG A 42 21.81 3.52 21.28
CA ARG A 42 21.75 2.05 21.45
C ARG A 42 20.75 1.62 22.53
N GLU A 43 20.69 2.34 23.64
CA GLU A 43 19.75 2.07 24.74
C GLU A 43 18.29 2.16 24.30
N VAL A 44 17.97 3.14 23.44
CA VAL A 44 16.62 3.32 22.90
C VAL A 44 16.26 2.17 21.96
N LEU A 45 17.20 1.73 21.11
CA LEU A 45 16.97 0.58 20.22
C LEU A 45 16.76 -0.72 21.01
N MET A 46 17.55 -0.95 22.07
CA MET A 46 17.37 -2.13 22.92
C MET A 46 16.06 -2.08 23.71
N ALA A 47 15.65 -0.91 24.19
CA ALA A 47 14.37 -0.73 24.85
C ALA A 47 13.19 -0.91 23.88
N ASN A 48 13.33 -0.43 22.64
CA ASN A 48 12.32 -0.58 21.59
C ASN A 48 12.00 -2.04 21.32
N GLU A 49 13.01 -2.89 21.13
CA GLU A 49 12.82 -4.32 20.88
C GLU A 49 12.05 -5.00 22.03
N GLY A 50 12.46 -4.77 23.28
CA GLY A 50 11.80 -5.36 24.44
C GLY A 50 10.34 -4.91 24.58
N ILE A 51 10.08 -3.61 24.38
CA ILE A 51 8.72 -3.05 24.47
C ILE A 51 7.85 -3.56 23.32
N TYR A 52 8.36 -3.55 22.09
CA TYR A 52 7.57 -3.95 20.92
C TYR A 52 7.17 -5.42 21.00
N ARG A 53 8.11 -6.28 21.42
CA ARG A 53 7.87 -7.71 21.61
C ARG A 53 6.87 -8.01 22.72
N GLU A 54 6.93 -7.30 23.85
CA GLU A 54 5.96 -7.48 24.94
C GLU A 54 4.54 -7.05 24.53
N LEU A 55 4.42 -5.97 23.74
CA LEU A 55 3.11 -5.43 23.35
C LEU A 55 2.48 -6.15 22.16
N HIS A 56 3.31 -6.64 21.22
CA HIS A 56 2.84 -7.11 19.91
C HIS A 56 3.43 -8.45 19.49
N GLY A 57 4.40 -9.02 20.22
CA GLY A 57 5.05 -10.27 19.84
C GLY A 57 4.07 -11.45 19.75
N ASN A 58 4.26 -12.25 18.72
CA ASN A 58 3.53 -13.49 18.51
C ASN A 58 4.07 -14.60 19.43
N GLU A 59 3.27 -15.66 19.63
CA GLU A 59 3.65 -16.81 20.49
C GLU A 59 4.90 -17.55 19.99
N ASP A 60 5.18 -17.47 18.69
CA ASP A 60 6.35 -18.08 18.04
C ASP A 60 7.65 -17.25 18.21
N GLY A 61 7.55 -16.07 18.81
CA GLY A 61 8.66 -15.14 18.97
C GLY A 61 8.95 -14.30 17.73
N SER A 62 8.05 -14.23 16.75
CA SER A 62 8.09 -13.19 15.72
C SER A 62 7.40 -11.90 16.19
N ILE A 63 7.66 -10.80 15.51
CA ILE A 63 6.94 -9.53 15.70
C ILE A 63 6.13 -9.19 14.43
N PRO A 64 4.82 -8.96 14.53
CA PRO A 64 4.01 -8.58 13.39
C PRO A 64 4.15 -7.08 13.10
N ALA A 65 4.36 -6.73 11.84
CA ALA A 65 4.30 -5.37 11.35
C ALA A 65 3.22 -5.24 10.27
N THR A 66 2.27 -4.32 10.46
CA THR A 66 1.20 -4.04 9.48
C THR A 66 1.62 -2.92 8.54
N PHE A 67 1.67 -3.22 7.24
CA PHE A 67 1.87 -2.25 6.17
C PHE A 67 0.54 -1.97 5.49
N ARG A 68 0.12 -0.70 5.51
CA ARG A 68 -1.07 -0.24 4.82
C ARG A 68 -0.70 0.42 3.50
N ILE A 69 -1.11 -0.17 2.40
CA ILE A 69 -0.88 0.34 1.05
C ILE A 69 -2.16 1.01 0.56
N ILE A 70 -2.05 2.29 0.19
CA ILE A 70 -3.16 3.08 -0.33
C ILE A 70 -2.95 3.26 -1.84
N TYR A 71 -3.84 2.67 -2.63
CA TYR A 71 -3.84 2.82 -4.08
C TYR A 71 -4.76 3.96 -4.48
N MET A 72 -4.25 4.88 -5.31
CA MET A 72 -5.03 5.99 -5.85
C MET A 72 -4.92 5.99 -7.36
N ILE A 73 -6.05 5.86 -8.04
CA ILE A 73 -6.12 5.88 -9.51
C ILE A 73 -6.82 7.16 -9.94
N GLY A 74 -6.09 8.03 -10.63
CA GLY A 74 -6.62 9.23 -11.27
C GLY A 74 -6.51 9.13 -12.77
N TRP A 75 -7.54 9.60 -13.49
CA TRP A 75 -7.47 9.82 -14.93
C TRP A 75 -7.95 11.23 -15.27
N HIS A 76 -7.47 11.74 -16.40
CA HIS A 76 -7.89 13.02 -16.98
C HIS A 76 -8.38 12.77 -18.40
N GLU A 77 -9.44 13.46 -18.81
CA GLU A 77 -9.98 13.33 -20.17
C GLU A 77 -8.97 13.87 -21.19
N GLY A 78 -8.74 13.12 -22.27
CA GLY A 78 -7.93 13.58 -23.39
C GLY A 78 -8.72 14.51 -24.30
N GLY A 79 -8.05 15.49 -24.94
CA GLY A 79 -8.70 16.42 -25.87
C GLY A 79 -9.42 15.73 -27.04
N ASP A 80 -8.91 14.58 -27.48
CA ASP A 80 -9.47 13.76 -28.56
C ASP A 80 -10.30 12.56 -28.05
N GLN A 81 -10.77 12.60 -26.80
CA GLN A 81 -11.54 11.47 -26.25
C GLN A 81 -12.82 11.23 -27.08
N PRO A 82 -13.00 10.03 -27.65
CA PRO A 82 -14.16 9.74 -28.49
C PRO A 82 -15.44 9.84 -27.66
N LYS A 83 -16.38 10.63 -28.15
CA LYS A 83 -17.68 10.79 -27.53
C LYS A 83 -18.58 9.60 -27.90
N PRO A 84 -19.35 9.05 -26.95
CA PRO A 84 -20.31 8.01 -27.27
C PRO A 84 -21.31 8.51 -28.32
N LEU A 85 -21.58 7.68 -29.32
CA LEU A 85 -22.57 7.97 -30.35
C LEU A 85 -23.99 8.04 -29.74
N PRO A 86 -24.94 8.70 -30.43
CA PRO A 86 -26.33 8.76 -29.97
C PRO A 86 -26.91 7.36 -29.73
N ARG A 87 -27.72 7.20 -28.67
CA ARG A 87 -28.39 5.91 -28.41
C ARG A 87 -29.28 5.55 -29.61
N GLY A 88 -29.18 4.30 -30.09
CA GLY A 88 -29.94 3.82 -31.25
C GLY A 88 -29.27 4.04 -32.62
N SER A 89 -28.03 4.54 -32.67
CA SER A 89 -27.25 4.74 -33.91
C SER A 89 -26.46 3.50 -34.37
N GLY A 90 -26.75 2.31 -33.83
CA GLY A 90 -26.06 1.09 -34.24
C GLY A 90 -26.54 0.61 -35.60
N ASP A 91 -25.61 0.45 -36.55
CA ASP A 91 -25.92 -0.02 -37.91
C ASP A 91 -26.16 -1.54 -37.99
N VAL A 92 -25.65 -2.31 -37.02
CA VAL A 92 -25.69 -3.78 -37.04
C VAL A 92 -26.25 -4.31 -35.73
N ASN A 93 -27.13 -5.29 -35.83
CA ASN A 93 -27.70 -5.96 -34.67
C ASN A 93 -26.72 -7.02 -34.14
N LEU A 94 -26.30 -6.87 -32.89
CA LEU A 94 -25.41 -7.81 -32.21
C LEU A 94 -26.03 -9.21 -32.05
N LYS A 95 -27.36 -9.32 -31.98
CA LYS A 95 -28.06 -10.60 -31.88
C LYS A 95 -27.80 -11.48 -33.11
N ASP A 96 -27.92 -10.88 -34.29
CA ASP A 96 -27.78 -11.59 -35.57
C ASP A 96 -26.34 -12.10 -35.78
N ILE A 97 -25.34 -11.40 -35.23
CA ILE A 97 -23.94 -11.83 -35.26
C ILE A 97 -23.70 -12.99 -34.28
N LEU A 98 -24.21 -12.90 -33.05
CA LEU A 98 -23.92 -13.85 -32.00
C LEU A 98 -24.65 -15.20 -32.17
N GLU A 99 -25.79 -15.22 -32.87
CA GLU A 99 -26.53 -16.45 -33.19
C GLU A 99 -25.98 -17.21 -34.43
N SER A 100 -24.98 -16.65 -35.11
CA SER A 100 -24.38 -17.22 -36.34
C SER A 100 -23.11 -18.08 -36.12
N ASN A 101 -22.73 -18.33 -34.85
CA ASN A 101 -21.70 -19.30 -34.42
C ASN A 101 -22.33 -20.44 -33.63
#